data_AF-A0A352B738-F1
#
_entry.id   AF-A0A352B738-F1
#
_cell.length_a   1.000
_cell.length_b   1.000
_cell.length_c   1.000
_cell.angle_alpha   90.00
_cell.angle_beta   90.00
_cell.angle_gamma   90.00
#
_symmetry.space_group_name_H-M   'P 1'
#
loop_
_entity.id
_entity.type
_entity.pdbx_description
1 polymer ?
#
loop_
_entity_poly.entity_id
_entity_poly.type
_entity_poly.pdbx_seq_one_letter_code
_entity_poly.pdbx_strand_id
1 'polypeptide(L)' 'MLQPFRALRADPSRAAQVAAPPYDVLDTAEARALAAGNPLSFLHVSKPEID' A
#
# COMPACT_ATOMS: atom_id res chain seq x y z
N MET A 1 -27.87 8.91 -19.49
CA MET A 1 -27.20 7.72 -20.06
C MET A 1 -25.86 7.56 -19.36
N LEU A 2 -25.53 6.38 -18.87
CA LEU A 2 -24.26 6.11 -18.18
C LEU A 2 -23.27 5.56 -19.22
N GLN A 3 -22.09 6.17 -19.36
CA GLN A 3 -21.03 5.67 -20.23
C GLN A 3 -19.90 5.09 -19.37
N PRO A 4 -19.54 3.80 -19.55
CA PRO A 4 -18.42 3.21 -18.83
C PRO A 4 -17.10 3.82 -19.34
N PHE A 5 -16.19 4.07 -18.41
CA PHE A 5 -14.81 4.47 -18.70
C PHE A 5 -13.87 3.30 -18.41
N ARG A 6 -12.70 3.28 -19.04
CA ARG A 6 -11.67 2.29 -18.71
C ARG A 6 -11.11 2.59 -17.33
N ALA A 7 -11.40 1.71 -16.38
CA ALA A 7 -10.77 1.73 -15.07
C ALA A 7 -9.34 1.21 -15.17
N LEU A 8 -8.44 1.78 -14.38
CA LEU A 8 -7.14 1.19 -14.11
C LEU A 8 -7.34 0.05 -13.10
N ARG A 9 -6.83 -1.14 -13.43
CA ARG A 9 -6.81 -2.28 -12.51
C ARG A 9 -5.36 -2.55 -12.15
N ALA A 10 -5.07 -2.57 -10.84
CA ALA A 10 -3.75 -2.90 -10.35
C ALA A 10 -3.36 -4.32 -10.81
N ASP A 11 -2.08 -4.51 -11.09
CA ASP A 11 -1.55 -5.82 -11.44
C ASP A 11 -1.73 -6.78 -10.25
N PRO A 12 -2.46 -7.91 -10.43
CA PRO A 12 -2.79 -8.80 -9.32
C PRO A 12 -1.56 -9.49 -8.72
N SER A 13 -0.46 -9.64 -9.46
CA SER A 13 0.79 -10.22 -8.92
C SER A 13 1.46 -9.30 -7.90
N ARG A 14 1.19 -8.00 -7.99
CA ARG A 14 1.71 -6.98 -7.05
C ARG A 14 0.75 -6.70 -5.89
N ALA A 15 -0.45 -7.25 -5.91
CA ALA A 15 -1.47 -7.01 -4.87
C ALA A 15 -0.95 -7.37 -3.47
N ALA A 16 -0.21 -8.48 -3.34
CA ALA A 16 0.39 -8.90 -2.06
C ALA A 16 1.47 -7.94 -1.54
N GLN A 17 2.14 -7.20 -2.42
CA GLN A 17 3.18 -6.24 -2.05
C GLN A 17 2.58 -4.89 -1.64
N VAL A 18 1.39 -4.56 -2.15
CA VAL A 18 0.68 -3.30 -1.84
C VAL A 18 -0.24 -3.46 -0.63
N ALA A 19 -0.76 -4.66 -0.37
CA ALA A 19 -1.71 -4.92 0.70
C ALA A 19 -1.11 -4.57 2.08
N ALA A 20 -1.59 -3.49 2.68
CA ALA A 20 -1.34 -3.18 4.08
C ALA A 20 -2.30 -3.96 5.00
N PRO A 21 -1.87 -4.34 6.22
CA PRO A 21 -2.75 -4.96 7.20
C PRO A 21 -3.97 -4.06 7.52
N PRO A 22 -5.17 -4.62 7.72
CA PRO A 22 -6.43 -3.86 7.82
C PRO A 22 -6.62 -3.02 9.10
N TYR A 23 -5.67 -2.97 10.03
CA TYR A 23 -5.72 -2.12 11.21
C TYR A 23 -4.32 -1.61 11.56
N ASP A 24 -4.10 -0.31 11.41
CA ASP A 24 -2.81 0.36 11.64
C ASP A 24 -2.63 0.65 13.15
N VAL A 25 -2.49 -0.41 13.94
CA VAL A 25 -1.93 -0.33 15.31
C VAL A 25 -0.43 -0.63 15.22
N LEU A 26 0.24 -0.01 14.25
CA LEU A 26 1.69 -0.12 14.09
C LEU A 26 2.30 1.23 14.46
N ASP A 27 3.22 1.19 15.42
CA ASP A 27 4.08 2.33 15.69
C ASP A 27 4.99 2.59 14.48
N THR A 28 5.45 3.82 14.32
CA THR A 28 6.28 4.25 13.19
C THR A 28 7.51 3.34 12.96
N ALA A 29 8.06 2.76 14.04
CA ALA A 29 9.17 1.81 13.97
C ALA A 29 8.80 0.48 13.29
N GLU A 30 7.63 -0.08 13.60
CA GLU A 30 7.16 -1.33 13.01
C GLU A 30 6.70 -1.11 11.56
N ALA A 31 6.06 0.02 11.27
CA ALA A 31 5.69 0.40 9.91
C ALA A 31 6.93 0.54 9.00
N ARG A 32 8.02 1.15 9.50
CA ARG A 32 9.29 1.24 8.78
C ARG A 32 9.90 -0.15 8.54
N ALA A 33 9.87 -1.04 9.51
CA ALA A 33 10.37 -2.40 9.36
C ALA A 33 9.54 -3.22 8.35
N LEU A 34 8.23 -3.04 8.30
CA LEU A 34 7.34 -3.72 7.37
C LEU A 34 7.47 -3.17 5.94
N ALA A 35 7.76 -1.88 5.80
CA ALA A 35 8.02 -1.23 4.51
C ALA A 35 9.48 -1.44 4.02
N ALA A 36 10.42 -1.76 4.92
CA ALA A 36 11.80 -2.03 4.59
C ALA A 36 11.93 -3.26 3.69
N GLY A 37 12.52 -3.08 2.50
CA GLY A 37 12.64 -4.13 1.49
C GLY A 37 11.43 -4.31 0.58
N ASN A 38 10.33 -3.56 0.81
CA ASN A 38 9.17 -3.53 -0.08
C ASN A 38 8.88 -2.09 -0.54
N PRO A 39 9.46 -1.64 -1.67
CA PRO A 39 9.24 -0.29 -2.20
C PRO A 39 7.82 -0.06 -2.71
N LEU A 40 7.02 -1.12 -2.86
CA LEU A 40 5.61 -1.04 -3.27
C LEU A 40 4.64 -1.08 -2.08
N SER A 41 5.15 -1.09 -0.85
CA SER A 41 4.32 -1.05 0.35
C SER A 41 3.48 0.22 0.40
N PHE A 42 2.17 0.08 0.60
CA PHE A 42 1.25 1.22 0.77
C PHE A 42 1.57 2.06 2.02
N LEU A 43 2.35 1.51 2.96
CA LEU A 43 2.78 2.23 4.16
C LEU A 43 3.60 3.49 3.86
N HIS A 44 4.33 3.52 2.74
CA HIS A 44 5.03 4.74 2.29
C HIS A 44 4.07 5.89 1.97
N VAL A 45 2.83 5.57 1.58
CA VAL A 45 1.78 6.56 1.29
C VAL A 45 0.98 6.92 2.54
N SER A 46 0.61 5.93 3.37
CA SER A 46 -0.19 6.18 4.56
C SER A 46 0.60 6.79 5.73
N LYS A 47 1.89 6.48 5.83
CA LYS A 47 2.81 6.95 6.86
C LYS A 47 4.12 7.44 6.23
N PRO A 48 4.13 8.63 5.60
CA PRO A 48 5.34 9.19 4.97
C PRO A 48 6.51 9.43 5.95
N GLU A 49 6.24 9.41 7.25
CA GLU A 49 7.20 9.45 8.36
C GLU A 49 8.18 8.26 8.44
N ILE A 50 7.95 7.20 7.66
CA ILE A 50 8.81 6.00 7.62
C ILE A 50 9.93 6.08 6.57
N ASP A 51 9.82 6.99 5.60
CA ASP A 51 10.92 7.40 4.70
C ASP A 51 11.79 8.47 5.38
#